data_AF-A0A382FY20-F1
#
_entry.id   AF-A0A382FY20-F1
#
_cell.length_a   1.000
_cell.length_b   1.000
_cell.length_c   1.000
_cell.angle_alpha   90.00
_cell.angle_beta   90.00
_cell.angle_gamma   90.00
#
_symmetry.space_group_name_H-M   'P 1'
#
loop_
_entity.id
_entity.type
_entity.pdbx_description
1 polymer ?
#
loop_
_entity_poly.entity_id
_entity_poly.type
_entity_poly.pdbx_seq_one_letter_code
_entity_poly.pdbx_strand_id
1 'polypeptide(L)'
;MNQVVFANIDGTDPWSIDSYIASGGYEAWKRILTNQNQSYKPENIIETIKESGLRGRGGAGFPTGKKWSFMPKNDLQKYIVCNSDESEPGTCHDRDILKLNPHALIEGIAIAGYAIGATIGYNYVRGEFMDECYPRIENALNEAYQNKLLGKDIIDSGIDFNLYNFIGAGAYICGEETGLLESLEGKQGKPRFKPPFPANYGLYGKSTTVNNTQTLASVPMIIKNGSKWFKSFGTEQSPGTIIFSVSGHVNKPGNYELPLGISFNKLIEYSGGILSGKKLKAVIPGGSSTKVLPAHIIQDCTMDYESLQEAGSSLGTAAVVVIAEGTCMVNLLKRISRFYFAENCGQCTPCREGTGWLYRILDRI
;
A
#
# COMPACT_ATOMS: atom_id res chain seq x y z
N MET A 1 -7.24 7.33 -16.10
CA MET A 1 -7.70 6.83 -14.78
C MET A 1 -7.75 5.32 -14.86
N ASN A 2 -7.58 4.60 -13.74
CA ASN A 2 -7.77 3.14 -13.64
C ASN A 2 -7.00 2.35 -14.71
N GLN A 3 -5.66 2.39 -14.65
CA GLN A 3 -4.80 1.78 -15.68
C GLN A 3 -3.96 0.62 -15.15
N VAL A 4 -3.81 0.48 -13.83
CA VAL A 4 -2.90 -0.50 -13.23
C VAL A 4 -3.65 -1.41 -12.28
N VAL A 5 -3.92 -0.97 -11.06
CA VAL A 5 -4.58 -1.79 -10.03
C VAL A 5 -6.10 -1.80 -10.20
N PHE A 6 -6.68 -0.69 -10.68
CA PHE A 6 -8.13 -0.57 -10.87
C PHE A 6 -8.57 -0.81 -12.32
N ALA A 7 -7.72 -1.38 -13.16
CA ALA A 7 -8.00 -1.56 -14.59
C ALA A 7 -9.28 -2.39 -14.90
N ASN A 8 -9.71 -3.25 -13.98
CA ASN A 8 -10.85 -4.16 -14.15
C ASN A 8 -12.01 -3.93 -13.17
N ILE A 9 -11.99 -2.87 -12.33
CA ILE A 9 -12.97 -2.73 -11.23
C ILE A 9 -14.38 -2.31 -11.68
N ASP A 10 -14.52 -1.78 -12.89
CA ASP A 10 -15.81 -1.34 -13.44
C ASP A 10 -16.60 -2.50 -14.10
N GLY A 11 -16.05 -3.72 -14.11
CA GLY A 11 -16.70 -4.92 -14.63
C GLY A 11 -17.78 -5.48 -13.70
N THR A 12 -18.50 -6.52 -14.16
CA THR A 12 -19.39 -7.29 -13.29
C THR A 12 -18.57 -8.19 -12.39
N ASP A 13 -18.91 -8.23 -11.09
CA ASP A 13 -18.22 -9.01 -10.06
C ASP A 13 -16.67 -8.95 -10.19
N PRO A 14 -16.08 -7.73 -10.17
CA PRO A 14 -14.67 -7.50 -10.52
C PRO A 14 -13.69 -8.25 -9.61
N TRP A 15 -14.16 -8.67 -8.44
CA TRP A 15 -13.40 -9.41 -7.44
C TRP A 15 -13.25 -10.90 -7.74
N SER A 16 -14.04 -11.46 -8.66
CA SER A 16 -14.05 -12.89 -8.95
C SER A 16 -12.83 -13.30 -9.77
N ILE A 17 -12.37 -14.54 -9.60
CA ILE A 17 -11.26 -15.07 -10.40
C ILE A 17 -11.57 -15.04 -11.90
N ASP A 18 -12.82 -15.30 -12.30
CA ASP A 18 -13.23 -15.32 -13.71
C ASP A 18 -13.12 -13.93 -14.34
N SER A 19 -13.65 -12.90 -13.68
CA SER A 19 -13.51 -11.51 -14.15
C SER A 19 -12.05 -11.07 -14.19
N TYR A 20 -11.24 -11.49 -13.20
CA TYR A 20 -9.82 -11.17 -13.20
C TYR A 20 -9.08 -11.83 -14.36
N ILE A 21 -9.29 -13.14 -14.60
CA ILE A 21 -8.71 -13.88 -15.73
C ILE A 21 -9.17 -13.31 -17.07
N ALA A 22 -10.44 -12.95 -17.21
CA ALA A 22 -10.99 -12.36 -18.45
C ALA A 22 -10.32 -11.01 -18.80
N SER A 23 -9.91 -10.24 -17.79
CA SER A 23 -9.09 -9.02 -17.97
C SER A 23 -7.60 -9.30 -18.19
N GLY A 24 -7.22 -10.58 -18.22
CA GLY A 24 -5.86 -11.06 -18.42
C GLY A 24 -5.02 -11.12 -17.15
N GLY A 25 -5.67 -11.24 -15.99
CA GLY A 25 -5.04 -11.58 -14.72
C GLY A 25 -4.46 -12.99 -14.70
N TYR A 26 -3.47 -13.22 -13.85
CA TYR A 26 -2.65 -14.44 -13.77
C TYR A 26 -1.82 -14.76 -15.02
N GLU A 27 -1.89 -13.99 -16.11
CA GLU A 27 -1.04 -14.21 -17.28
C GLU A 27 0.44 -14.04 -16.96
N ALA A 28 0.81 -13.01 -16.19
CA ALA A 28 2.21 -12.77 -15.82
C ALA A 28 2.72 -13.91 -14.94
N TRP A 29 1.92 -14.31 -13.95
CA TRP A 29 2.28 -15.44 -13.08
C TRP A 29 2.39 -16.76 -13.83
N LYS A 30 1.42 -17.10 -14.70
CA LYS A 30 1.48 -18.31 -15.53
C LYS A 30 2.70 -18.32 -16.46
N ARG A 31 3.09 -17.18 -17.04
CA ARG A 31 4.32 -17.05 -17.85
C ARG A 31 5.57 -17.33 -17.01
N ILE A 32 5.65 -16.80 -15.78
CA ILE A 32 6.76 -17.09 -14.87
C ILE A 32 6.84 -18.59 -14.55
N LEU A 33 5.70 -19.20 -14.21
CA LEU A 33 5.63 -20.62 -13.85
C LEU A 33 6.04 -21.53 -15.01
N THR A 34 5.56 -21.26 -16.22
CA THR A 34 5.77 -22.13 -17.39
C THR A 34 7.04 -21.83 -18.18
N ASN A 35 7.67 -20.67 -17.98
CA ASN A 35 8.77 -20.21 -18.82
C ASN A 35 9.82 -19.46 -18.00
N GLN A 36 10.52 -20.19 -17.13
CA GLN A 36 11.61 -19.68 -16.28
C GLN A 36 12.91 -19.42 -17.08
N ASN A 37 12.78 -18.95 -18.32
CA ASN A 37 13.89 -18.53 -19.16
C ASN A 37 14.60 -17.30 -18.57
N GLN A 38 15.59 -16.77 -19.30
CA GLN A 38 16.34 -15.61 -18.84
C GLN A 38 15.42 -14.46 -18.37
N SER A 39 14.37 -14.09 -19.10
CA SER A 39 13.51 -12.94 -18.76
C SER A 39 12.74 -13.09 -17.44
N TYR A 40 12.41 -14.32 -17.03
CA TYR A 40 11.60 -14.58 -15.83
C TYR A 40 12.40 -15.15 -14.66
N LYS A 41 13.74 -15.09 -14.71
CA LYS A 41 14.56 -15.36 -13.52
C LYS A 41 14.27 -14.35 -12.41
N PRO A 42 14.35 -14.74 -11.12
CA PRO A 42 14.10 -13.85 -10.00
C PRO A 42 14.84 -12.51 -10.08
N GLU A 43 16.12 -12.51 -10.48
CA GLU A 43 16.92 -11.29 -10.62
C GLU A 43 16.39 -10.33 -11.69
N ASN A 44 15.86 -10.87 -12.80
CA ASN A 44 15.36 -10.07 -13.91
C ASN A 44 13.95 -9.54 -13.64
N ILE A 45 13.16 -10.23 -12.81
CA ILE A 45 11.92 -9.68 -12.26
C ILE A 45 12.26 -8.51 -11.33
N ILE A 46 13.22 -8.67 -10.41
CA ILE A 46 13.68 -7.57 -9.55
C ILE A 46 14.18 -6.39 -10.41
N GLU A 47 14.97 -6.63 -11.45
CA GLU A 47 15.45 -5.57 -12.33
C GLU A 47 14.32 -4.89 -13.09
N THR A 48 13.34 -5.64 -13.60
CA THR A 48 12.14 -5.06 -14.25
C THR A 48 11.39 -4.13 -13.28
N ILE A 49 11.23 -4.53 -12.02
CA ILE A 49 10.60 -3.68 -11.01
C ILE A 49 11.48 -2.46 -10.65
N LYS A 50 12.80 -2.60 -10.56
CA LYS A 50 13.72 -1.46 -10.40
C LYS A 50 13.61 -0.48 -11.56
N GLU A 51 13.66 -1.00 -12.79
CA GLU A 51 13.55 -0.22 -14.02
C GLU A 51 12.19 0.43 -14.18
N SER A 52 11.11 -0.15 -13.65
CA SER A 52 9.79 0.49 -13.66
C SER A 52 9.76 1.77 -12.83
N GLY A 53 10.68 1.91 -11.86
CA GLY A 53 10.69 3.01 -10.90
C GLY A 53 9.57 2.93 -9.86
N LEU A 54 8.89 1.78 -9.71
CA LEU A 54 7.88 1.58 -8.68
C LEU A 54 8.45 1.91 -7.28
N ARG A 55 7.76 2.81 -6.59
CA ARG A 55 8.03 3.20 -5.20
C ARG A 55 6.93 2.67 -4.30
N GLY A 56 7.29 2.34 -3.05
CA GLY A 56 6.37 1.83 -2.06
C GLY A 56 5.20 2.80 -1.82
N ARG A 57 3.97 2.29 -1.92
CA ARG A 57 2.72 3.04 -1.80
C ARG A 57 2.22 3.19 -0.36
N GLY A 58 2.88 2.56 0.61
CA GLY A 58 2.51 2.63 2.04
C GLY A 58 3.11 3.82 2.82
N GLY A 59 3.38 4.97 2.19
CA GLY A 59 3.90 6.15 2.91
C GLY A 59 5.30 6.60 2.48
N ALA A 60 6.33 5.84 2.85
CA ALA A 60 7.72 6.28 2.74
C ALA A 60 8.27 6.41 1.30
N GLY A 61 7.57 5.89 0.29
CA GLY A 61 8.00 6.01 -1.11
C GLY A 61 9.33 5.33 -1.43
N PHE A 62 9.75 4.31 -0.66
CA PHE A 62 11.04 3.63 -0.88
C PHE A 62 11.01 2.82 -2.19
N PRO A 63 12.06 2.85 -3.05
CA PRO A 63 12.06 2.11 -4.31
C PRO A 63 11.90 0.59 -4.11
N THR A 64 10.83 0.01 -4.67
CA THR A 64 10.42 -1.38 -4.40
C THR A 64 11.45 -2.39 -4.88
N GLY A 65 11.94 -2.25 -6.10
CA GLY A 65 12.94 -3.17 -6.65
C GLY A 65 14.28 -3.11 -5.90
N LYS A 66 14.66 -1.92 -5.38
CA LYS A 66 15.83 -1.80 -4.49
C LYS A 66 15.58 -2.53 -3.18
N LYS A 67 14.37 -2.43 -2.60
CA LYS A 67 14.01 -3.16 -1.39
C LYS A 67 14.16 -4.67 -1.58
N TRP A 68 13.66 -5.20 -2.69
CA TRP A 68 13.75 -6.62 -3.02
C TRP A 68 15.20 -7.08 -3.20
N SER A 69 16.06 -6.21 -3.76
CA SER A 69 17.49 -6.52 -3.93
C SER A 69 18.28 -6.69 -2.62
N PHE A 70 17.71 -6.28 -1.47
CA PHE A 70 18.34 -6.49 -0.16
C PHE A 70 18.11 -7.90 0.39
N MET A 71 17.21 -8.68 -0.20
CA MET A 71 16.96 -10.05 0.25
C MET A 71 18.18 -10.93 -0.06
N PRO A 72 18.62 -11.79 0.88
CA PRO A 72 19.80 -12.60 0.68
C PRO A 72 19.57 -13.63 -0.43
N LYS A 73 20.64 -13.99 -1.13
CA LYS A 73 20.62 -14.99 -2.23
C LYS A 73 20.84 -16.43 -1.76
N ASN A 74 20.78 -16.70 -0.46
CA ASN A 74 20.91 -18.06 0.07
C ASN A 74 19.58 -18.82 -0.01
N ASP A 75 19.64 -20.13 0.21
CA ASP A 75 18.49 -21.05 0.16
C ASP A 75 17.74 -21.13 1.51
N LEU A 76 18.03 -20.23 2.45
CA LEU A 76 17.28 -20.17 3.69
C LEU A 76 15.85 -19.71 3.42
N GLN A 77 14.90 -20.19 4.22
CA GLN A 77 13.52 -19.74 4.16
C GLN A 77 13.44 -18.21 4.24
N LYS A 78 12.68 -17.62 3.32
CA LYS A 78 12.35 -16.19 3.28
C LYS A 78 10.85 -16.02 3.32
N TYR A 79 10.40 -14.83 3.73
CA TYR A 79 8.99 -14.49 3.74
C TYR A 79 8.73 -13.21 2.96
N ILE A 80 7.60 -13.17 2.27
CA ILE A 80 6.99 -11.93 1.80
C ILE A 80 5.80 -11.61 2.71
N VAL A 81 5.69 -10.38 3.16
CA VAL A 81 4.56 -9.94 3.97
C VAL A 81 3.88 -8.76 3.29
N CYS A 82 2.60 -8.91 2.98
CA CYS A 82 1.76 -7.81 2.56
C CYS A 82 1.21 -7.09 3.78
N ASN A 83 1.39 -5.77 3.81
CA ASN A 83 0.79 -4.89 4.79
C ASN A 83 -0.52 -4.33 4.24
N SER A 84 -1.63 -4.93 4.69
CA SER A 84 -3.01 -4.51 4.44
C SER A 84 -3.68 -3.99 5.73
N ASP A 85 -2.91 -3.46 6.69
CA ASP A 85 -3.46 -2.95 7.95
C ASP A 85 -4.16 -1.59 7.78
N GLU A 86 -3.77 -0.78 6.80
CA GLU A 86 -4.44 0.48 6.38
C GLU A 86 -5.12 1.28 7.52
N SER A 87 -4.38 1.55 8.58
CA SER A 87 -4.90 2.25 9.76
C SER A 87 -4.64 3.77 9.72
N GLU A 88 -3.91 4.27 8.72
CA GLU A 88 -3.61 5.70 8.57
C GLU A 88 -4.89 6.50 8.27
N PRO A 89 -5.22 7.52 9.08
CA PRO A 89 -6.40 8.34 8.87
C PRO A 89 -6.46 8.96 7.47
N GLY A 90 -7.57 8.71 6.78
CA GLY A 90 -7.82 9.20 5.42
C GLY A 90 -7.43 8.21 4.31
N THR A 91 -6.72 7.12 4.63
CA THR A 91 -6.36 6.06 3.67
C THR A 91 -7.47 5.02 3.60
N CYS A 92 -7.88 4.65 2.38
CA CYS A 92 -8.91 3.62 2.14
C CYS A 92 -8.75 2.89 0.80
N HIS A 93 -7.60 3.00 0.15
CA HIS A 93 -7.32 2.38 -1.15
C HIS A 93 -7.05 0.87 -1.05
N ASP A 94 -6.35 0.40 -0.01
CA ASP A 94 -6.05 -1.01 0.23
C ASP A 94 -7.33 -1.78 0.52
N ARG A 95 -8.25 -1.18 1.29
CA ARG A 95 -9.61 -1.72 1.50
C ARG A 95 -10.31 -2.03 0.18
N ASP A 96 -10.27 -1.11 -0.78
CA ASP A 96 -10.94 -1.29 -2.06
C ASP A 96 -10.20 -2.29 -2.96
N ILE A 97 -8.87 -2.40 -2.87
CA ILE A 97 -8.12 -3.47 -3.55
C ILE A 97 -8.55 -4.84 -3.02
N LEU A 98 -8.57 -5.03 -1.70
CA LEU A 98 -8.99 -6.29 -1.08
C LEU A 98 -10.43 -6.68 -1.47
N LYS A 99 -11.30 -5.69 -1.68
CA LYS A 99 -12.71 -5.90 -2.00
C LYS A 99 -13.00 -6.10 -3.47
N LEU A 100 -12.38 -5.29 -4.33
CA LEU A 100 -12.74 -5.14 -5.73
C LEU A 100 -11.74 -5.84 -6.66
N ASN A 101 -10.48 -6.00 -6.23
CA ASN A 101 -9.45 -6.68 -7.03
C ASN A 101 -8.48 -7.53 -6.17
N PRO A 102 -9.00 -8.47 -5.34
CA PRO A 102 -8.17 -9.30 -4.46
C PRO A 102 -7.17 -10.18 -5.22
N HIS A 103 -7.51 -10.63 -6.43
CA HIS A 103 -6.63 -11.48 -7.23
C HIS A 103 -5.38 -10.75 -7.73
N ALA A 104 -5.46 -9.45 -8.03
CA ALA A 104 -4.26 -8.67 -8.35
C ALA A 104 -3.27 -8.61 -7.19
N LEU A 105 -3.78 -8.53 -5.96
CA LEU A 105 -2.95 -8.61 -4.77
C LEU A 105 -2.31 -10.00 -4.62
N ILE A 106 -3.11 -11.07 -4.73
CA ILE A 106 -2.63 -12.45 -4.59
C ILE A 106 -1.55 -12.76 -5.64
N GLU A 107 -1.80 -12.42 -6.90
CA GLU A 107 -0.82 -12.59 -7.99
C GLU A 107 0.46 -11.78 -7.71
N GLY A 108 0.30 -10.52 -7.28
CA GLY A 108 1.42 -9.66 -6.93
C GLY A 108 2.29 -10.19 -5.79
N ILE A 109 1.66 -10.76 -4.75
CA ILE A 109 2.35 -11.40 -3.63
C ILE A 109 3.13 -12.64 -4.11
N ALA A 110 2.53 -13.47 -4.96
CA ALA A 110 3.18 -14.67 -5.50
C ALA A 110 4.40 -14.32 -6.38
N ILE A 111 4.26 -13.34 -7.29
CA ILE A 111 5.36 -12.86 -8.13
C ILE A 111 6.48 -12.27 -7.26
N ALA A 112 6.14 -11.44 -6.27
CA ALA A 112 7.13 -10.86 -5.36
C ALA A 112 7.84 -11.95 -4.53
N GLY A 113 7.09 -12.93 -4.03
CA GLY A 113 7.61 -14.08 -3.29
C GLY A 113 8.63 -14.86 -4.12
N TYR A 114 8.26 -15.24 -5.35
CA TYR A 114 9.16 -15.88 -6.31
C TYR A 114 10.42 -15.04 -6.56
N ALA A 115 10.26 -13.74 -6.83
CA ALA A 115 11.37 -12.84 -7.17
C ALA A 115 12.41 -12.72 -6.03
N ILE A 116 11.98 -12.80 -4.78
CA ILE A 116 12.88 -12.74 -3.62
C ILE A 116 13.30 -14.13 -3.10
N GLY A 117 12.82 -15.20 -3.72
CA GLY A 117 13.04 -16.59 -3.27
C GLY A 117 12.33 -16.93 -1.95
N ALA A 118 11.20 -16.30 -1.66
CA ALA A 118 10.30 -16.69 -0.58
C ALA A 118 9.28 -17.71 -1.08
N THR A 119 9.08 -18.78 -0.32
CA THR A 119 8.07 -19.83 -0.59
C THR A 119 6.81 -19.66 0.24
N ILE A 120 6.81 -18.70 1.18
CA ILE A 120 5.67 -18.42 2.06
C ILE A 120 5.43 -16.91 2.10
N GLY A 121 4.16 -16.54 1.89
CA GLY A 121 3.66 -15.20 2.03
C GLY A 121 2.62 -15.08 3.14
N TYR A 122 2.57 -13.92 3.79
CA TYR A 122 1.48 -13.55 4.69
C TYR A 122 0.85 -12.24 4.23
N ASN A 123 -0.47 -12.16 4.23
CA ASN A 123 -1.20 -10.92 4.06
C ASN A 123 -1.78 -10.50 5.40
N TYR A 124 -1.20 -9.48 6.03
CA TYR A 124 -1.69 -8.94 7.29
C TYR A 124 -2.82 -7.97 7.01
N VAL A 125 -4.05 -8.40 7.25
CA VAL A 125 -5.29 -7.66 7.02
C VAL A 125 -5.71 -6.97 8.31
N ARG A 126 -6.09 -5.70 8.20
CA ARG A 126 -6.62 -4.91 9.31
C ARG A 126 -7.75 -5.65 10.05
N GLY A 127 -7.76 -5.58 11.38
CA GLY A 127 -8.80 -6.20 12.21
C GLY A 127 -10.22 -5.74 11.89
N GLU A 128 -10.41 -4.44 11.67
CA GLU A 128 -11.72 -3.85 11.35
C GLU A 128 -12.24 -4.22 9.95
N PHE A 129 -11.44 -4.91 9.14
CA PHE A 129 -11.88 -5.42 7.84
C PHE A 129 -12.48 -6.84 7.91
N MET A 130 -12.77 -7.34 9.12
CA MET A 130 -13.27 -8.69 9.39
C MET A 130 -14.54 -9.08 8.64
N ASP A 131 -15.47 -8.15 8.45
CA ASP A 131 -16.80 -8.49 7.91
C ASP A 131 -16.85 -8.42 6.38
N GLU A 132 -16.09 -7.49 5.77
CA GLU A 132 -16.24 -7.19 4.34
C GLU A 132 -15.03 -7.61 3.51
N CYS A 133 -13.81 -7.23 3.93
CA CYS A 133 -12.63 -7.47 3.10
C CYS A 133 -12.00 -8.84 3.41
N TYR A 134 -11.95 -9.25 4.68
CA TYR A 134 -11.33 -10.52 5.06
C TYR A 134 -12.01 -11.73 4.40
N PRO A 135 -13.36 -11.86 4.40
CA PRO A 135 -14.03 -12.96 3.71
C PRO A 135 -13.82 -12.91 2.19
N ARG A 136 -13.68 -11.70 1.63
CA ARG A 136 -13.43 -11.51 0.19
C ARG A 136 -12.07 -12.04 -0.23
N ILE A 137 -11.01 -11.62 0.47
CA ILE A 137 -9.64 -12.02 0.14
C ILE A 137 -9.40 -13.50 0.49
N GLU A 138 -10.06 -14.04 1.52
CA GLU A 138 -10.05 -15.48 1.82
C GLU A 138 -10.71 -16.30 0.70
N ASN A 139 -11.87 -15.88 0.20
CA ASN A 139 -12.51 -16.56 -0.92
C ASN A 139 -11.65 -16.51 -2.19
N ALA A 140 -11.09 -15.35 -2.53
CA ALA A 140 -10.18 -15.21 -3.67
C ALA A 140 -8.90 -16.07 -3.50
N LEU A 141 -8.38 -16.18 -2.28
CA LEU A 141 -7.26 -17.06 -1.96
C LEU A 141 -7.62 -18.54 -2.18
N ASN A 142 -8.80 -18.96 -1.72
CA ASN A 142 -9.31 -20.31 -1.97
C ASN A 142 -9.50 -20.59 -3.46
N GLU A 143 -10.05 -19.65 -4.23
CA GLU A 143 -10.19 -19.75 -5.69
C GLU A 143 -8.80 -19.93 -6.37
N ALA A 144 -7.79 -19.19 -5.93
CA ALA A 144 -6.43 -19.32 -6.45
C ALA A 144 -5.81 -20.70 -6.16
N TYR A 145 -6.02 -21.26 -4.96
CA TYR A 145 -5.61 -22.63 -4.63
C TYR A 145 -6.36 -23.68 -5.45
N GLN A 146 -7.69 -23.55 -5.61
CA GLN A 146 -8.51 -24.46 -6.41
C GLN A 146 -8.08 -24.49 -7.89
N ASN A 147 -7.63 -23.34 -8.40
CA ASN A 147 -7.11 -23.21 -9.77
C ASN A 147 -5.62 -23.56 -9.90
N LYS A 148 -5.00 -24.14 -8.86
CA LYS A 148 -3.57 -24.53 -8.83
C LYS A 148 -2.63 -23.36 -9.17
N LEU A 149 -2.97 -22.15 -8.73
CA LEU A 149 -2.13 -20.95 -8.91
C LEU A 149 -1.20 -20.70 -7.72
N LEU A 150 -1.42 -21.41 -6.61
CA LEU A 150 -0.63 -21.39 -5.38
C LEU A 150 -0.50 -22.83 -4.85
N GLY A 151 0.41 -23.05 -3.91
CA GLY A 151 0.65 -24.33 -3.27
C GLY A 151 2.01 -24.92 -3.62
N LYS A 152 2.05 -26.25 -3.63
CA LYS A 152 3.26 -27.02 -3.97
C LYS A 152 3.25 -27.39 -5.44
N ASP A 153 4.40 -27.30 -6.07
CA ASP A 153 4.67 -27.63 -7.48
C ASP A 153 3.59 -27.07 -8.40
N ILE A 154 3.44 -25.75 -8.34
CA ILE A 154 2.35 -25.01 -8.97
C ILE A 154 2.38 -25.30 -10.47
N ILE A 155 1.33 -25.91 -11.01
CA ILE A 155 1.22 -26.36 -12.41
C ILE A 155 2.45 -27.13 -12.93
N ASP A 156 3.02 -28.00 -12.10
CA ASP A 156 4.19 -28.85 -12.42
C ASP A 156 5.45 -28.02 -12.82
N SER A 157 5.56 -26.80 -12.29
CA SER A 157 6.65 -25.86 -12.61
C SER A 157 7.92 -26.04 -11.78
N GLY A 158 7.87 -26.85 -10.72
CA GLY A 158 8.91 -26.93 -9.69
C GLY A 158 8.93 -25.73 -8.73
N ILE A 159 7.96 -24.81 -8.81
CA ILE A 159 7.84 -23.64 -7.93
C ILE A 159 6.80 -23.91 -6.84
N ASP A 160 7.20 -23.67 -5.59
CA ASP A 160 6.34 -23.73 -4.42
C ASP A 160 6.06 -22.31 -3.90
N PHE A 161 4.79 -21.99 -3.65
CA PHE A 161 4.43 -20.75 -2.96
C PHE A 161 3.11 -20.87 -2.21
N ASN A 162 3.14 -20.69 -0.88
CA ASN A 162 1.95 -20.66 -0.03
C ASN A 162 1.66 -19.24 0.46
N LEU A 163 0.38 -18.87 0.53
CA LEU A 163 -0.06 -17.58 1.05
C LEU A 163 -1.13 -17.79 2.12
N TYR A 164 -1.03 -17.02 3.20
CA TYR A 164 -1.99 -17.02 4.30
C TYR A 164 -2.47 -15.60 4.57
N ASN A 165 -3.79 -15.36 4.69
CA ASN A 165 -4.24 -14.10 5.27
C ASN A 165 -4.29 -14.22 6.79
N PHE A 166 -3.77 -13.19 7.46
CA PHE A 166 -3.78 -13.04 8.90
C PHE A 166 -4.62 -11.83 9.23
N ILE A 167 -5.57 -11.95 10.16
CA ILE A 167 -6.39 -10.83 10.61
C ILE A 167 -5.80 -10.21 11.87
N GLY A 168 -5.54 -8.90 11.82
CA GLY A 168 -5.07 -8.10 12.95
C GLY A 168 -6.17 -7.81 13.97
N ALA A 169 -5.87 -6.93 14.92
CA ALA A 169 -6.76 -6.63 16.06
C ALA A 169 -6.98 -5.12 16.29
N GLY A 170 -6.93 -4.32 15.21
CA GLY A 170 -7.29 -2.90 15.21
C GLY A 170 -6.30 -1.98 15.94
N ALA A 171 -5.02 -2.07 15.59
CA ALA A 171 -3.98 -1.23 16.17
C ALA A 171 -3.15 -0.58 15.06
N TYR A 172 -3.20 0.76 14.94
CA TYR A 172 -2.49 1.49 13.88
C TYR A 172 -0.98 1.22 13.86
N ILE A 173 -0.39 1.02 15.03
CA ILE A 173 1.03 0.75 15.15
C ILE A 173 1.45 -0.61 14.54
N CYS A 174 0.52 -1.55 14.41
CA CYS A 174 0.76 -2.80 13.68
C CYS A 174 0.89 -2.57 12.17
N GLY A 175 0.52 -1.40 11.65
CA GLY A 175 0.84 -0.97 10.30
C GLY A 175 2.31 -0.58 10.10
N GLU A 176 3.11 -0.38 11.16
CA GLU A 176 4.56 -0.19 11.03
C GLU A 176 5.24 -1.53 10.68
N GLU A 177 6.20 -1.49 9.76
CA GLU A 177 6.86 -2.66 9.18
C GLU A 177 7.29 -3.73 10.20
N THR A 178 7.93 -3.35 11.31
CA THR A 178 8.41 -4.31 12.33
C THR A 178 7.37 -4.59 13.41
N GLY A 179 6.49 -3.64 13.73
CA GLY A 179 5.34 -3.86 14.61
C GLY A 179 4.39 -4.91 14.03
N LEU A 180 4.20 -4.88 12.70
CA LEU A 180 3.45 -5.87 11.94
C LEU A 180 4.02 -7.28 12.13
N LEU A 181 5.35 -7.42 11.98
CA LEU A 181 6.01 -8.72 12.15
C LEU A 181 5.87 -9.25 13.57
N GLU A 182 6.03 -8.40 14.59
CA GLU A 182 5.82 -8.80 15.98
C GLU A 182 4.37 -9.24 16.24
N SER A 183 3.39 -8.53 15.68
CA SER A 183 1.98 -8.92 15.78
C SER A 183 1.71 -10.26 15.08
N LEU A 184 2.30 -10.50 13.91
CA LEU A 184 2.14 -11.76 13.17
C LEU A 184 2.84 -12.93 13.87
N GLU A 185 3.87 -12.65 14.69
CA GLU A 185 4.50 -13.62 15.60
C GLU A 185 3.67 -13.91 16.87
N GLY A 186 2.49 -13.31 17.01
CA GLY A 186 1.61 -13.48 18.17
C GLY A 186 2.03 -12.66 19.39
N LYS A 187 2.97 -11.72 19.23
CA LYS A 187 3.39 -10.80 20.29
C LYS A 187 2.57 -9.50 20.21
N GLN A 188 2.81 -8.60 21.17
CA GLN A 188 2.31 -7.24 21.05
C GLN A 188 2.95 -6.55 19.83
N GLY A 189 2.18 -5.73 19.09
CA GLY A 189 2.67 -4.97 17.92
C GLY A 189 3.59 -3.81 18.26
N LYS A 190 4.64 -4.07 19.05
CA LYS A 190 5.67 -3.09 19.43
C LYS A 190 6.81 -3.16 18.41
N PRO A 191 7.08 -2.09 17.64
CA PRO A 191 8.15 -2.07 16.66
C PRO A 191 9.52 -2.49 17.21
N ARG A 192 10.32 -3.14 16.36
CA ARG A 192 11.70 -3.50 16.70
C ARG A 192 12.62 -2.32 16.45
N PHE A 193 13.61 -2.13 17.31
CA PHE A 193 14.69 -1.19 17.03
C PHE A 193 15.47 -1.66 15.79
N LYS A 194 15.79 -0.72 14.89
CA LYS A 194 16.66 -0.97 13.73
C LYS A 194 18.07 -0.46 14.08
N PRO A 195 19.15 -1.25 13.90
CA PRO A 195 19.23 -2.64 13.42
C PRO A 195 18.79 -3.71 14.45
N PRO A 196 18.43 -4.95 14.02
CA PRO A 196 18.53 -5.47 12.64
C PRO A 196 17.35 -5.12 11.74
N PHE A 197 17.60 -5.00 10.43
CA PHE A 197 16.56 -4.75 9.42
C PHE A 197 15.82 -6.05 9.05
N PRO A 198 14.52 -5.98 8.67
CA PRO A 198 13.71 -7.15 8.32
C PRO A 198 14.30 -8.04 7.21
N ALA A 199 15.00 -7.45 6.23
CA ALA A 199 15.65 -8.21 5.16
C ALA A 199 16.72 -9.19 5.69
N ASN A 200 17.32 -8.90 6.84
CA ASN A 200 18.28 -9.79 7.50
C ASN A 200 17.65 -10.60 8.64
N TYR A 201 16.77 -9.97 9.42
CA TYR A 201 16.12 -10.58 10.58
C TYR A 201 14.69 -10.02 10.72
N GLY A 202 13.75 -10.69 10.05
CA GLY A 202 12.35 -10.34 10.01
C GLY A 202 11.47 -11.36 10.73
N LEU A 203 10.45 -11.86 10.02
CA LEU A 203 9.47 -12.79 10.54
C LEU A 203 10.12 -14.11 10.98
N TYR A 204 9.88 -14.53 12.22
CA TYR A 204 10.45 -15.73 12.84
C TYR A 204 11.99 -15.75 12.77
N GLY A 205 12.61 -14.57 12.78
CA GLY A 205 14.06 -14.39 12.64
C GLY A 205 14.61 -14.74 11.26
N LYS A 206 13.76 -14.86 10.23
CA LYS A 206 14.13 -15.11 8.84
C LYS A 206 14.04 -13.85 8.01
N SER A 207 14.80 -13.81 6.91
CA SER A 207 14.77 -12.69 5.97
C SER A 207 13.37 -12.45 5.44
N THR A 208 12.87 -11.23 5.63
CA THR A 208 11.50 -10.87 5.29
C THR A 208 11.45 -9.51 4.64
N THR A 209 10.66 -9.41 3.56
CA THR A 209 10.30 -8.12 2.99
C THR A 209 8.84 -7.83 3.28
N VAL A 210 8.54 -6.61 3.73
CA VAL A 210 7.17 -6.11 3.88
C VAL A 210 6.87 -5.12 2.76
N ASN A 211 5.78 -5.30 2.03
CA ASN A 211 5.31 -4.32 1.05
C ASN A 211 3.82 -4.01 1.28
N ASN A 212 3.40 -2.78 1.01
CA ASN A 212 1.99 -2.40 1.07
C ASN A 212 1.19 -3.05 -0.07
N THR A 213 -0.10 -3.29 0.19
CA THR A 213 -1.09 -3.87 -0.74
C THR A 213 -1.04 -3.29 -2.13
N GLN A 214 -1.21 -1.97 -2.29
CA GLN A 214 -1.19 -1.35 -3.62
C GLN A 214 0.16 -1.54 -4.33
N THR A 215 1.26 -1.57 -3.58
CA THR A 215 2.59 -1.81 -4.16
C THR A 215 2.65 -3.19 -4.81
N LEU A 216 2.16 -4.22 -4.10
CA LEU A 216 2.17 -5.60 -4.60
C LEU A 216 1.12 -5.79 -5.71
N ALA A 217 -0.08 -5.23 -5.56
CA ALA A 217 -1.12 -5.30 -6.57
C ALA A 217 -0.76 -4.62 -7.91
N SER A 218 0.24 -3.72 -7.90
CA SER A 218 0.77 -3.11 -9.14
C SER A 218 1.73 -4.04 -9.91
N VAL A 219 2.34 -5.01 -9.23
CA VAL A 219 3.39 -5.88 -9.79
C VAL A 219 2.93 -6.68 -11.01
N PRO A 220 1.76 -7.34 -11.03
CA PRO A 220 1.34 -8.16 -12.16
C PRO A 220 1.32 -7.38 -13.48
N MET A 221 0.74 -6.17 -13.46
CA MET A 221 0.64 -5.33 -14.65
C MET A 221 1.99 -4.81 -15.13
N ILE A 222 2.93 -4.53 -14.20
CA ILE A 222 4.30 -4.14 -14.56
C ILE A 222 5.03 -5.31 -15.24
N ILE A 223 4.89 -6.53 -14.72
CA ILE A 223 5.52 -7.71 -15.33
C ILE A 223 4.86 -8.06 -16.66
N LYS A 224 3.55 -7.92 -16.78
CA LYS A 224 2.80 -8.18 -18.02
C LYS A 224 3.20 -7.25 -19.15
N ASN A 225 3.31 -5.95 -18.88
CA ASN A 225 3.47 -4.91 -19.91
C ASN A 225 4.90 -4.34 -19.99
N GLY A 226 5.76 -4.62 -19.01
CA GLY A 226 7.14 -4.17 -18.94
C GLY A 226 7.35 -2.82 -18.23
N SER A 227 8.60 -2.57 -17.85
CA SER A 227 9.03 -1.38 -17.09
C SER A 227 8.73 -0.05 -17.82
N LYS A 228 8.95 -0.01 -19.14
CA LYS A 228 8.69 1.16 -19.99
C LYS A 228 7.21 1.56 -20.02
N TRP A 229 6.30 0.59 -20.03
CA TRP A 229 4.86 0.86 -19.99
C TRP A 229 4.49 1.56 -18.68
N PHE A 230 4.96 1.06 -17.54
CA PHE A 230 4.66 1.68 -16.25
C PHE A 230 5.25 3.10 -16.13
N LYS A 231 6.48 3.30 -16.65
CA LYS A 231 7.13 4.61 -16.74
C LYS A 231 6.47 5.61 -17.69
N SER A 232 5.60 5.14 -18.60
CA SER A 232 4.85 6.05 -19.47
C SER A 232 3.77 6.83 -18.72
N PHE A 233 3.44 6.41 -17.50
CA PHE A 233 2.63 7.16 -16.55
C PHE A 233 3.53 7.88 -15.54
N GLY A 234 2.99 8.92 -14.93
CA GLY A 234 3.69 9.63 -13.87
C GLY A 234 4.60 10.74 -14.38
N THR A 235 5.45 11.25 -13.49
CA THR A 235 6.58 12.10 -13.86
C THR A 235 7.84 11.26 -14.05
N GLU A 236 8.91 11.85 -14.57
CA GLU A 236 10.20 11.16 -14.72
C GLU A 236 10.75 10.64 -13.37
N GLN A 237 10.60 11.43 -12.30
CA GLN A 237 11.11 11.11 -10.96
C GLN A 237 10.10 10.29 -10.13
N SER A 238 8.82 10.39 -10.48
CA SER A 238 7.71 9.67 -9.86
C SER A 238 6.89 8.91 -10.91
N PRO A 239 7.42 7.82 -11.48
CA PRO A 239 6.71 7.06 -12.51
C PRO A 239 5.56 6.23 -11.94
N GLY A 240 4.61 5.93 -12.82
CA GLY A 240 3.47 5.08 -12.55
C GLY A 240 2.23 5.82 -12.04
N THR A 241 1.26 5.02 -11.61
CA THR A 241 0.03 5.49 -10.99
C THR A 241 0.07 5.33 -9.47
N ILE A 242 -0.82 6.06 -8.80
CA ILE A 242 -1.18 5.85 -7.41
C ILE A 242 -2.71 5.93 -7.25
N ILE A 243 -3.27 5.31 -6.20
CA ILE A 243 -4.68 5.44 -5.87
C ILE A 243 -4.79 6.51 -4.80
N PHE A 244 -5.32 7.67 -5.17
CA PHE A 244 -5.56 8.75 -4.23
C PHE A 244 -6.83 8.47 -3.44
N SER A 245 -6.73 8.35 -2.12
CA SER A 245 -7.89 8.32 -1.22
C SER A 245 -8.28 9.76 -0.89
N VAL A 246 -9.24 10.32 -1.64
CA VAL A 246 -9.69 11.71 -1.46
C VAL A 246 -10.87 11.74 -0.50
N SER A 247 -10.71 12.46 0.62
CA SER A 247 -11.67 12.53 1.70
C SER A 247 -11.81 13.96 2.27
N GLY A 248 -12.66 14.13 3.29
CA GLY A 248 -12.94 15.43 3.89
C GLY A 248 -13.96 16.23 3.09
N HIS A 249 -13.67 17.50 2.83
CA HIS A 249 -14.61 18.46 2.25
C HIS A 249 -14.56 18.48 0.71
N VAL A 250 -14.91 17.35 0.09
CA VAL A 250 -15.13 17.23 -1.37
C VAL A 250 -16.54 16.71 -1.66
N ASN A 251 -17.09 17.00 -2.84
CA ASN A 251 -18.46 16.56 -3.20
C ASN A 251 -18.53 15.06 -3.55
N LYS A 252 -17.43 14.47 -4.01
CA LYS A 252 -17.32 13.04 -4.34
C LYS A 252 -16.07 12.48 -3.64
N PRO A 253 -16.13 12.14 -2.35
CA PRO A 253 -15.04 11.43 -1.70
C PRO A 253 -14.94 10.01 -2.28
N GLY A 254 -13.71 9.49 -2.40
CA GLY A 254 -13.48 8.18 -3.00
C GLY A 254 -12.03 7.93 -3.36
N ASN A 255 -11.78 6.75 -3.94
CA ASN A 255 -10.47 6.33 -4.41
C ASN A 255 -10.35 6.58 -5.92
N TYR A 256 -9.24 7.20 -6.33
CA TYR A 256 -8.99 7.57 -7.72
C TYR A 256 -7.61 7.09 -8.18
N GLU A 257 -7.55 6.09 -9.06
CA GLU A 257 -6.28 5.67 -9.64
C GLU A 257 -5.86 6.60 -10.79
N LEU A 258 -4.83 7.41 -10.53
CA LEU A 258 -4.36 8.45 -11.43
C LEU A 258 -2.83 8.43 -11.55
N PRO A 259 -2.26 8.92 -12.67
CA PRO A 259 -0.82 9.11 -12.79
C PRO A 259 -0.29 10.05 -11.72
N LEU A 260 0.89 9.74 -11.17
CA LEU A 260 1.63 10.68 -10.33
C LEU A 260 1.95 11.96 -11.12
N GLY A 261 1.98 13.11 -10.46
CA GLY A 261 2.21 14.39 -11.13
C GLY A 261 0.97 15.07 -11.69
N ILE A 262 -0.21 14.47 -11.52
CA ILE A 262 -1.48 15.18 -11.73
C ILE A 262 -1.52 16.44 -10.85
N SER A 263 -1.99 17.58 -11.38
CA SER A 263 -2.13 18.78 -10.54
C SER A 263 -3.18 18.57 -9.44
N PHE A 264 -2.96 19.18 -8.28
CA PHE A 264 -3.94 19.15 -7.19
C PHE A 264 -5.32 19.61 -7.65
N ASN A 265 -5.40 20.69 -8.42
CA ASN A 265 -6.66 21.22 -8.94
C ASN A 265 -7.41 20.18 -9.80
N LYS A 266 -6.70 19.43 -10.63
CA LYS A 266 -7.30 18.37 -11.45
C LYS A 266 -7.80 17.21 -10.59
N LEU A 267 -7.08 16.83 -9.53
CA LEU A 267 -7.56 15.83 -8.57
C LEU A 267 -8.84 16.30 -7.84
N ILE A 268 -8.93 17.58 -7.49
CA ILE A 268 -10.15 18.16 -6.92
C ILE A 268 -11.31 18.15 -7.91
N GLU A 269 -11.07 18.39 -9.21
CA GLU A 269 -12.11 18.23 -10.24
C GLU A 269 -12.65 16.80 -10.31
N TYR A 270 -11.77 15.78 -10.27
CA TYR A 270 -12.18 14.36 -10.25
C TYR A 270 -13.03 14.02 -9.00
N SER A 271 -12.72 14.63 -7.85
CA SER A 271 -13.51 14.49 -6.62
C SER A 271 -14.71 15.44 -6.53
N GLY A 272 -15.12 16.03 -7.65
CA GLY A 272 -16.34 16.83 -7.77
C GLY A 272 -16.25 18.23 -7.16
N GLY A 273 -15.06 18.73 -6.89
CA GLY A 273 -14.84 20.06 -6.30
C GLY A 273 -15.00 20.08 -4.77
N ILE A 274 -14.72 21.24 -4.18
CA ILE A 274 -14.83 21.47 -2.74
C ILE A 274 -16.30 21.41 -2.31
N LEU A 275 -16.55 20.76 -1.17
CA LEU A 275 -17.89 20.53 -0.63
C LEU A 275 -18.66 21.85 -0.49
N SER A 276 -19.88 21.87 -1.06
CA SER A 276 -20.78 23.04 -1.03
C SER A 276 -20.20 24.32 -1.64
N GLY A 277 -19.18 24.23 -2.52
CA GLY A 277 -18.59 25.40 -3.19
C GLY A 277 -17.81 26.34 -2.26
N LYS A 278 -17.50 25.90 -1.03
CA LYS A 278 -16.68 26.66 -0.07
C LYS A 278 -15.27 26.89 -0.58
N LYS A 279 -14.59 27.90 -0.04
CA LYS A 279 -13.15 28.09 -0.31
C LYS A 279 -12.32 27.00 0.35
N LEU A 280 -11.26 26.59 -0.34
CA LEU A 280 -10.23 25.72 0.23
C LEU A 280 -9.48 26.46 1.33
N LYS A 281 -9.27 25.80 2.47
CA LYS A 281 -8.46 26.32 3.57
C LYS A 281 -7.09 25.67 3.63
N ALA A 282 -7.07 24.33 3.61
CA ALA A 282 -5.87 23.54 3.74
C ALA A 282 -6.08 22.10 3.24
N VAL A 283 -5.00 21.35 3.11
CA VAL A 283 -5.02 19.93 2.72
C VAL A 283 -3.98 19.17 3.53
N ILE A 284 -4.32 17.95 3.94
CA ILE A 284 -3.35 16.95 4.38
C ILE A 284 -3.11 16.02 3.19
N PRO A 285 -1.97 16.11 2.47
CA PRO A 285 -1.85 15.49 1.15
C PRO A 285 -1.55 13.98 1.18
N GLY A 286 -1.06 13.42 2.29
CA GLY A 286 -0.57 12.04 2.33
C GLY A 286 -0.97 11.22 3.55
N GLY A 287 -2.08 11.56 4.19
CA GLY A 287 -2.50 10.99 5.47
C GLY A 287 -2.07 11.85 6.67
N SER A 288 -2.64 11.58 7.84
CA SER A 288 -2.45 12.40 9.05
C SER A 288 -0.99 12.51 9.53
N SER A 289 -0.12 11.60 9.08
CA SER A 289 1.33 11.62 9.34
C SER A 289 2.10 12.65 8.50
N THR A 290 1.43 13.39 7.61
CA THR A 290 2.03 14.41 6.74
C THR A 290 1.70 15.82 7.20
N LYS A 291 2.55 16.79 6.84
CA LYS A 291 2.34 18.20 7.20
C LYS A 291 1.16 18.77 6.43
N VAL A 292 0.34 19.56 7.11
CA VAL A 292 -0.77 20.28 6.49
C VAL A 292 -0.22 21.37 5.56
N LEU A 293 -0.72 21.43 4.33
CA LEU A 293 -0.41 22.48 3.38
C LEU A 293 -1.56 23.50 3.30
N PRO A 294 -1.29 24.81 3.47
CA PRO A 294 -2.26 25.87 3.21
C PRO A 294 -2.73 25.87 1.76
N ALA A 295 -3.96 26.37 1.52
CA ALA A 295 -4.55 26.44 0.18
C ALA A 295 -3.63 27.08 -0.88
N HIS A 296 -3.03 28.23 -0.56
CA HIS A 296 -2.16 28.96 -1.48
C HIS A 296 -0.84 28.25 -1.83
N ILE A 297 -0.48 27.17 -1.11
CA ILE A 297 0.69 26.35 -1.44
C ILE A 297 0.24 25.15 -2.26
N ILE A 298 -0.72 24.38 -1.75
CA ILE A 298 -1.13 23.10 -2.38
C ILE A 298 -1.78 23.31 -3.76
N GLN A 299 -2.43 24.45 -4.00
CA GLN A 299 -3.06 24.73 -5.30
C GLN A 299 -2.08 24.80 -6.47
N ASP A 300 -0.80 25.08 -6.19
CA ASP A 300 0.26 25.15 -7.19
C ASP A 300 1.07 23.84 -7.28
N CYS A 301 0.74 22.84 -6.44
CA CYS A 301 1.44 21.56 -6.41
C CYS A 301 0.91 20.56 -7.44
N THR A 302 1.81 19.69 -7.88
CA THR A 302 1.47 18.40 -8.47
C THR A 302 1.46 17.32 -7.38
N MET A 303 0.65 16.29 -7.59
CA MET A 303 0.45 15.19 -6.64
C MET A 303 1.46 14.07 -6.93
N ASP A 304 2.72 14.34 -6.62
CA ASP A 304 3.84 13.42 -6.67
C ASP A 304 4.77 13.60 -5.46
N TYR A 305 5.77 12.73 -5.32
CA TYR A 305 6.63 12.74 -4.16
C TYR A 305 7.50 14.00 -4.08
N GLU A 306 7.99 14.49 -5.21
CA GLU A 306 8.95 15.59 -5.28
C GLU A 306 8.27 16.94 -5.05
N SER A 307 7.19 17.24 -5.77
CA SER A 307 6.47 18.51 -5.63
C SER A 307 5.95 18.72 -4.20
N LEU A 308 5.41 17.68 -3.57
CA LEU A 308 4.92 17.77 -2.19
C LEU A 308 6.06 17.88 -1.17
N GLN A 309 7.21 17.27 -1.43
CA GLN A 309 8.40 17.42 -0.61
C GLN A 309 8.94 18.85 -0.68
N GLU A 310 9.03 19.43 -1.88
CA GLU A 310 9.43 20.83 -2.11
C GLU A 310 8.47 21.82 -1.44
N ALA A 311 7.17 21.52 -1.45
CA ALA A 311 6.15 22.28 -0.73
C ALA A 311 6.24 22.14 0.80
N GLY A 312 7.15 21.30 1.33
CA GLY A 312 7.38 21.11 2.75
C GLY A 312 6.47 20.07 3.42
N SER A 313 5.83 19.19 2.64
CA SER A 313 5.04 18.05 3.11
C SER A 313 5.50 16.74 2.46
N SER A 314 4.63 15.76 2.30
CA SER A 314 4.92 14.50 1.62
C SER A 314 3.66 13.85 1.05
N LEU A 315 3.83 13.02 0.02
CA LEU A 315 2.72 12.29 -0.58
C LEU A 315 2.17 11.17 0.33
N GLY A 316 2.96 10.65 1.25
CA GLY A 316 2.55 9.60 2.18
C GLY A 316 1.83 8.43 1.48
N THR A 317 0.67 8.05 1.99
CA THR A 317 -0.21 7.01 1.41
C THR A 317 -1.14 7.56 0.33
N ALA A 318 -0.92 8.80 -0.15
CA ALA A 318 -1.83 9.53 -1.04
C ALA A 318 -3.26 9.67 -0.49
N ALA A 319 -3.39 9.65 0.84
CA ALA A 319 -4.62 10.01 1.54
C ALA A 319 -4.78 11.54 1.61
N VAL A 320 -5.54 12.08 0.66
CA VAL A 320 -5.77 13.52 0.50
C VAL A 320 -6.99 13.93 1.31
N VAL A 321 -6.76 14.53 2.48
CA VAL A 321 -7.82 15.07 3.34
C VAL A 321 -8.01 16.55 3.04
N VAL A 322 -9.12 16.90 2.37
CA VAL A 322 -9.43 18.27 1.95
C VAL A 322 -10.15 19.03 3.06
N ILE A 323 -9.69 20.23 3.36
CA ILE A 323 -10.21 21.05 4.47
C ILE A 323 -10.74 22.38 3.92
N ALA A 324 -12.06 22.58 4.04
CA ALA A 324 -12.72 23.81 3.62
C ALA A 324 -12.67 24.91 4.70
N GLU A 325 -12.94 26.14 4.29
CA GLU A 325 -13.10 27.28 5.19
C GLU A 325 -14.18 27.04 6.27
N GLY A 326 -14.03 27.71 7.40
CA GLY A 326 -14.85 27.49 8.60
C GLY A 326 -14.40 26.32 9.49
N THR A 327 -13.49 25.45 9.02
CA THR A 327 -12.93 24.37 9.87
C THR A 327 -11.97 24.94 10.91
N CYS A 328 -12.16 24.60 12.20
CA CYS A 328 -11.21 24.95 13.26
C CYS A 328 -9.96 24.06 13.19
N MET A 329 -8.80 24.64 12.88
CA MET A 329 -7.55 23.88 12.72
C MET A 329 -7.02 23.34 14.05
N VAL A 330 -7.29 24.03 15.17
CA VAL A 330 -6.92 23.55 16.52
C VAL A 330 -7.72 22.31 16.87
N ASN A 331 -9.03 22.29 16.63
CA ASN A 331 -9.87 21.12 16.84
C ASN A 331 -9.48 19.94 15.96
N LEU A 332 -9.13 20.21 14.69
CA LEU A 332 -8.62 19.17 13.80
C LEU A 332 -7.30 18.57 14.35
N LEU A 333 -6.35 19.43 14.72
CA LEU A 333 -5.08 18.98 15.28
C LEU A 333 -5.29 18.21 16.59
N LYS A 334 -6.18 18.69 17.48
CA LYS A 334 -6.59 17.98 18.70
C LYS A 334 -7.12 16.58 18.40
N ARG A 335 -7.96 16.42 17.37
CA ARG A 335 -8.51 15.11 16.98
C ARG A 335 -7.41 14.16 16.47
N ILE A 336 -6.47 14.67 15.69
CA ILE A 336 -5.31 13.92 15.18
C ILE A 336 -4.36 13.55 16.33
N SER A 337 -4.07 14.48 17.24
CA SER A 337 -3.25 14.21 18.43
C SER A 337 -3.89 13.17 19.35
N ARG A 338 -5.22 13.19 19.50
CA ARG A 338 -5.95 12.13 20.21
C ARG A 338 -5.77 10.77 19.55
N PHE A 339 -5.80 10.72 18.21
CA PHE A 339 -5.56 9.48 17.47
C PHE A 339 -4.18 8.92 17.80
N TYR A 340 -3.10 9.69 17.63
CA TYR A 340 -1.76 9.22 17.97
C TYR A 340 -1.57 8.88 19.45
N PHE A 341 -2.26 9.58 20.36
CA PHE A 341 -2.27 9.22 21.77
C PHE A 341 -2.97 7.88 22.03
N ALA A 342 -4.09 7.58 21.35
CA ALA A 342 -4.79 6.31 21.50
C ALA A 342 -4.02 5.15 20.85
N GLU A 343 -3.35 5.41 19.73
CA GLU A 343 -2.79 4.39 18.84
C GLU A 343 -1.29 4.11 19.03
N ASN A 344 -0.61 4.81 19.95
CA ASN A 344 0.80 4.52 20.21
C ASN A 344 0.96 3.18 20.95
N CYS A 345 1.99 2.39 20.64
CA CYS A 345 2.26 1.10 21.30
C CYS A 345 2.81 1.21 22.73
N GLY A 346 3.06 2.41 23.23
CA GLY A 346 3.61 2.64 24.57
C GLY A 346 5.07 2.18 24.78
N GLN A 347 5.82 1.85 23.73
CA GLN A 347 7.20 1.37 23.85
C GLN A 347 8.19 2.49 24.21
N CYS A 348 8.19 3.59 23.45
CA CYS A 348 9.16 4.68 23.60
C CYS A 348 8.56 5.84 24.41
N THR A 349 9.21 6.22 25.52
CA THR A 349 8.76 7.30 26.41
C THR A 349 8.39 8.60 25.70
N PRO A 350 9.18 9.11 24.72
CA PRO A 350 8.81 10.35 24.03
C PRO A 350 7.45 10.28 23.31
N CYS A 351 7.12 9.14 22.70
CA CYS A 351 5.84 8.95 22.04
C CYS A 351 4.72 8.68 23.06
N ARG A 352 4.94 7.75 23.99
CA ARG A 352 3.97 7.32 25.00
C ARG A 352 3.45 8.48 25.86
N GLU A 353 4.37 9.28 26.39
CA GLU A 353 4.01 10.41 27.25
C GLU A 353 3.75 11.68 26.44
N GLY A 354 4.53 11.91 25.38
CA GLY A 354 4.48 13.15 24.61
C GLY A 354 3.20 13.32 23.79
N THR A 355 2.66 12.25 23.19
CA THR A 355 1.40 12.33 22.43
C THR A 355 0.21 12.65 23.34
N GLY A 356 0.15 12.04 24.54
CA GLY A 356 -0.85 12.36 25.55
C GLY A 356 -0.72 13.79 26.07
N TRP A 357 0.51 14.31 26.21
CA TRP A 357 0.75 15.70 26.56
C TRP A 357 0.29 16.66 25.44
N LEU A 358 0.62 16.38 24.19
CA LEU A 358 0.19 17.15 23.02
C LEU A 358 -1.34 17.28 22.99
N TYR A 359 -2.05 16.16 23.14
CA TYR A 359 -3.51 16.15 23.19
C TYR A 359 -4.07 17.04 24.32
N ARG A 360 -3.53 16.94 25.54
CA ARG A 360 -3.97 17.77 26.69
C ARG A 360 -3.64 19.25 26.54
N ILE A 361 -2.56 19.60 25.83
CA ILE A 361 -2.27 21.00 25.51
C ILE A 361 -3.35 21.54 24.57
N LEU A 362 -3.64 20.81 23.49
CA LEU A 362 -4.63 21.18 22.48
C LEU A 362 -6.08 21.13 22.99
N ASP A 363 -6.36 20.39 24.07
CA ASP A 363 -7.66 20.40 24.73
C ASP A 363 -7.90 21.69 25.54
N ARG A 364 -6.84 22.34 26.00
CA ARG A 364 -6.90 23.61 26.76
C ARG A 364 -6.90 24.85 25.87
N ILE A 365 -6.31 24.76 24.68
CA ILE A 365 -6.32 25.82 23.64
C ILE A 365 -7.66 25.73 22.90
#